data_AF-R7UXG6-F1
#
_entry.id   AF-R7UXG6-F1
#
_cell.length_a   1.000
_cell.length_b   1.000
_cell.length_c   1.000
_cell.angle_alpha   90.00
_cell.angle_beta   90.00
_cell.angle_gamma   90.00
#
_symmetry.space_group_name_H-M   'P 1'
#
loop_
_entity.id
_entity.type
_entity.pdbx_description
1 polymer ?
#
loop_
_entity_poly.entity_id
_entity_poly.type
_entity_poly.pdbx_seq_one_letter_code
_entity_poly.pdbx_strand_id
1 'polypeptide(L)'
;MADSDAGDRKDKGTAESHDASGGPEEKAEDAVSALPDMANLVDKDAQSTSDWLSNMLEDKMGNLFQSAPKVEQLLSEVNYDGIIKYIQDGKCTNIITMAGAGISTSAGIPDFRTPGTGLYDNLAKYDLPNPQAIFEIHFFRKNPAPFYALAKELYPGVFKPTPCHYFLRLLHEKKLLLRHYTQNIDTLERVAGIPEEMIVEAHGTFATAHCIDCRKQFSQEWVKDKVFADEIPKCTDKKCGGLVKPDIVFFGENLPFRFLSCSMKDFPKCDLLIILGTSLAVQPFASLIDRVPDTTPRLYINLEKSESDASNLLSKLMGGGGGFDFESDSKYRDVFWQGTCDDGCVSLSERLGWKAELNKLTLEEHAKIDKEIGQ
;
A
#
# COMPACT_ATOMS: atom_id res chain seq x y z
N MET A 1 18.37 -20.42 -61.64
CA MET A 1 19.66 -21.09 -61.91
C MET A 1 20.71 -20.11 -61.39
N ALA A 2 21.39 -20.38 -60.26
CA ALA A 2 22.55 -21.28 -60.16
C ALA A 2 23.59 -20.92 -61.23
N ASP A 3 24.86 -20.65 -60.99
CA ASP A 3 25.81 -20.70 -59.87
C ASP A 3 26.81 -19.53 -60.15
N SER A 4 27.93 -19.23 -59.47
CA SER A 4 29.00 -20.08 -58.94
C SER A 4 30.12 -19.18 -58.40
N ASP A 5 30.71 -19.58 -57.27
CA ASP A 5 32.16 -19.71 -57.00
C ASP A 5 33.09 -18.49 -56.98
N ALA A 6 34.20 -18.48 -56.23
CA ALA A 6 34.76 -19.32 -55.16
C ALA A 6 36.13 -18.72 -54.76
N GLY A 7 36.71 -19.19 -53.64
CA GLY A 7 38.16 -19.22 -53.42
C GLY A 7 38.64 -18.28 -52.30
N ASP A 8 38.66 -18.64 -51.02
CA ASP A 8 39.43 -19.69 -50.33
C ASP A 8 40.91 -19.31 -50.05
N ARG A 9 41.27 -19.07 -48.78
CA ARG A 9 42.35 -19.79 -48.07
C ARG A 9 42.58 -19.34 -46.60
N LYS A 10 42.38 -20.33 -45.73
CA LYS A 10 43.00 -20.70 -44.44
C LYS A 10 44.18 -19.86 -43.90
N ASP A 11 44.17 -19.59 -42.59
CA ASP A 11 45.19 -20.16 -41.71
C ASP A 11 44.75 -20.29 -40.23
N LYS A 12 45.42 -21.22 -39.53
CA LYS A 12 45.16 -21.73 -38.18
C LYS A 12 45.58 -20.77 -37.05
N GLY A 13 44.90 -20.84 -35.91
CA GLY A 13 45.39 -20.26 -34.65
C GLY A 13 44.44 -20.51 -33.48
N THR A 14 44.74 -21.54 -32.69
CA THR A 14 44.17 -21.83 -31.37
C THR A 14 44.66 -20.81 -30.34
N ALA A 15 43.75 -20.28 -29.51
CA ALA A 15 43.81 -20.26 -28.04
C ALA A 15 43.03 -19.06 -27.45
N GLU A 16 42.40 -19.36 -26.31
CA GLU A 16 41.98 -18.45 -25.23
C GLU A 16 40.61 -17.75 -25.34
N SER A 17 39.80 -18.13 -24.34
CA SER A 17 38.49 -17.64 -23.95
C SER A 17 38.54 -16.21 -23.44
N HIS A 18 37.70 -15.34 -23.99
CA HIS A 18 37.36 -14.05 -23.42
C HIS A 18 35.88 -14.04 -23.00
N ASP A 19 35.65 -14.23 -21.70
CA ASP A 19 34.44 -13.75 -21.03
C ASP A 19 34.69 -12.29 -20.62
N ALA A 20 33.82 -11.39 -21.06
CA ALA A 20 33.84 -9.98 -20.67
C ALA A 20 32.64 -9.71 -19.77
N SER A 21 32.84 -9.87 -18.46
CA SER A 21 31.96 -9.38 -17.41
C SER A 21 32.79 -8.54 -16.44
N GLY A 22 32.68 -7.22 -16.53
CA GLY A 22 33.33 -6.27 -15.62
C GLY A 22 32.35 -5.19 -15.22
N GLY A 23 31.56 -5.49 -14.18
CA GLY A 23 30.75 -4.53 -13.44
C GLY A 23 31.56 -3.86 -12.32
N PRO A 24 31.01 -2.82 -11.66
CA PRO A 24 31.76 -1.95 -10.76
C PRO A 24 31.89 -2.57 -9.36
N GLU A 25 32.90 -3.42 -9.15
CA GLU A 25 33.31 -3.88 -7.81
C GLU A 25 34.70 -3.39 -7.39
N GLU A 26 35.36 -2.57 -8.20
CA GLU A 26 36.76 -2.20 -7.98
C GLU A 26 36.89 -0.75 -7.45
N LYS A 27 36.24 -0.44 -6.32
CA LYS A 27 36.55 0.72 -5.45
C LYS A 27 36.20 0.46 -3.98
N ALA A 28 36.43 -0.76 -3.50
CA ALA A 28 36.21 -1.14 -2.10
C ALA A 28 37.49 -1.60 -1.37
N GLU A 29 38.68 -1.45 -1.97
CA GLU A 29 39.94 -1.94 -1.38
C GLU A 29 40.88 -0.86 -0.83
N ASP A 30 40.60 0.43 -1.01
CA ASP A 30 41.49 1.53 -0.54
C ASP A 30 41.05 2.20 0.78
N ALA A 31 40.27 1.51 1.63
CA ALA A 31 39.86 2.04 2.94
C ALA A 31 40.13 1.11 4.13
N VAL A 32 41.05 0.14 3.99
CA VAL A 32 41.44 -0.80 5.06
C VAL A 32 42.96 -0.73 5.36
N SER A 33 43.56 0.46 5.28
CA SER A 33 44.98 0.66 5.63
C SER A 33 45.21 1.86 6.55
N ALA A 34 44.53 1.88 7.70
CA ALA A 34 44.90 2.77 8.82
C ALA A 34 44.34 2.23 10.15
N LEU A 35 44.81 1.06 10.57
CA LEU A 35 44.67 0.59 11.95
C LEU A 35 46.08 0.32 12.48
N PRO A 36 46.52 0.94 13.59
CA PRO A 36 47.76 0.54 14.25
C PRO A 36 47.56 -0.82 14.94
N ASP A 37 48.55 -1.69 14.80
CA ASP A 37 48.67 -2.95 15.53
C ASP A 37 48.61 -2.71 17.06
N MET A 38 47.50 -3.07 17.70
CA MET A 38 47.34 -3.07 19.16
C MET A 38 47.57 -4.45 19.78
N ALA A 39 48.63 -5.14 19.34
CA ALA A 39 49.16 -6.30 20.04
C ALA A 39 50.52 -5.93 20.62
N ASN A 40 50.58 -5.88 21.97
CA ASN A 40 51.72 -5.52 22.82
C ASN A 40 51.83 -4.04 23.19
N LEU A 41 51.20 -3.68 24.32
CA LEU A 41 51.82 -2.97 25.44
C LEU A 41 50.80 -2.95 26.59
N VAL A 42 50.93 -3.93 27.48
CA VAL A 42 50.30 -3.91 28.80
C VAL A 42 51.09 -2.91 29.65
N ASP A 43 50.57 -1.68 29.75
CA ASP A 43 50.56 -0.80 30.94
C ASP A 43 50.41 0.67 30.51
N LYS A 44 49.20 1.21 30.76
CA LYS A 44 48.89 2.52 31.37
C LYS A 44 47.52 3.03 30.90
N ASP A 45 46.63 3.13 31.89
CA ASP A 45 45.38 3.89 31.94
C ASP A 45 44.29 3.56 30.91
N ALA A 46 43.50 2.53 31.24
CA ALA A 46 42.22 2.18 30.59
C ALA A 46 41.20 3.34 30.54
N GLN A 47 41.39 4.39 31.35
CA GLN A 47 40.61 5.63 31.28
C GLN A 47 40.86 6.39 29.96
N SER A 48 42.11 6.44 29.51
CA SER A 48 42.52 7.24 28.35
C SER A 48 42.02 6.67 27.02
N THR A 49 41.99 5.34 26.89
CA THR A 49 41.44 4.66 25.70
C THR A 49 39.92 4.75 25.63
N SER A 50 39.23 4.70 26.78
CA SER A 50 37.81 4.98 26.93
C SER A 50 37.46 6.41 26.51
N ASP A 51 38.22 7.38 27.01
CA ASP A 51 38.00 8.80 26.71
C ASP A 51 38.31 9.10 25.24
N TRP A 52 39.35 8.48 24.67
CA TRP A 52 39.68 8.61 23.25
C TRP A 52 38.60 8.00 22.33
N LEU A 53 38.08 6.81 22.66
CA LEU A 53 36.97 6.20 21.92
C LEU A 53 35.68 7.03 22.06
N SER A 54 35.42 7.57 23.25
CA SER A 54 34.26 8.44 23.52
C SER A 54 34.36 9.74 22.73
N ASN A 55 35.53 10.39 22.71
CA ASN A 55 35.76 11.59 21.93
C ASN A 55 35.71 11.32 20.42
N MET A 56 36.18 10.16 19.95
CA MET A 56 36.08 9.78 18.54
C MET A 56 34.63 9.44 18.12
N LEU A 57 33.84 8.86 19.03
CA LEU A 57 32.40 8.65 18.86
C LEU A 57 31.65 9.99 18.90
N GLU A 58 32.03 10.91 19.78
CA GLU A 58 31.49 12.27 19.86
C GLU A 58 31.86 13.12 18.64
N ASP A 59 33.06 13.00 18.08
CA ASP A 59 33.46 13.71 16.85
C ASP A 59 32.80 13.12 15.60
N LYS A 60 32.65 11.78 15.54
CA LYS A 60 31.92 11.12 14.44
C LYS A 60 30.41 11.37 14.54
N MET A 61 29.83 11.36 15.74
CA MET A 61 28.44 11.73 15.96
C MET A 61 28.21 13.22 15.79
N GLY A 62 29.12 14.07 16.26
CA GLY A 62 29.09 15.53 16.13
C GLY A 62 29.15 15.99 14.66
N ASN A 63 29.92 15.28 13.83
CA ASN A 63 29.89 15.48 12.37
C ASN A 63 28.67 14.84 11.68
N LEU A 64 28.07 13.78 12.24
CA LEU A 64 26.78 13.25 11.78
C LEU A 64 25.60 14.17 12.15
N PHE A 65 25.73 14.96 13.21
CA PHE A 65 24.78 15.96 13.68
C PHE A 65 25.05 17.37 13.10
N GLN A 66 25.92 17.50 12.09
CA GLN A 66 25.83 18.66 11.21
C GLN A 66 24.40 18.66 10.65
N SER A 67 23.63 19.67 11.07
CA SER A 67 22.19 19.80 10.87
C SER A 67 21.78 19.21 9.53
N ALA A 68 21.07 18.07 9.56
CA ALA A 68 20.46 17.51 8.36
C ALA A 68 19.79 18.66 7.59
N PRO A 69 20.01 18.78 6.27
CA PRO A 69 19.47 19.89 5.51
C PRO A 69 17.98 20.02 5.81
N LYS A 70 17.57 21.20 6.31
CA LYS A 70 16.22 21.44 6.80
C LYS A 70 15.29 21.28 5.60
N VAL A 71 14.56 20.16 5.55
CA VAL A 71 13.63 19.86 4.45
C VAL A 71 12.61 20.99 4.39
N GLU A 72 12.31 21.45 3.17
CA GLU A 72 11.35 22.54 2.97
C GLU A 72 9.96 22.14 3.45
N GLN A 73 9.41 22.94 4.38
CA GLN A 73 8.04 22.78 4.85
C GLN A 73 7.07 23.49 3.89
N LEU A 74 6.16 22.74 3.27
CA LEU A 74 5.16 23.30 2.34
C LEU A 74 3.90 23.83 3.03
N LEU A 75 3.55 23.28 4.20
CA LEU A 75 2.40 23.71 4.98
C LEU A 75 2.70 25.01 5.74
N SER A 76 1.76 25.95 5.75
CA SER A 76 1.89 27.14 6.61
C SER A 76 1.93 26.77 8.09
N GLU A 77 1.16 25.75 8.46
CA GLU A 77 1.13 25.16 9.79
C GLU A 77 1.00 23.64 9.65
N VAL A 78 1.72 22.86 10.47
CA VAL A 78 1.70 21.39 10.42
C VAL A 78 0.49 20.86 11.22
N ASN A 79 -0.70 21.20 10.75
CA ASN A 79 -1.97 20.83 11.33
C ASN A 79 -3.05 20.71 10.25
N TYR A 80 -4.26 20.36 10.67
CA TYR A 80 -5.39 20.15 9.77
C TYR A 80 -5.78 21.42 8.99
N ASP A 81 -5.69 22.59 9.60
CA ASP A 81 -5.98 23.88 8.96
C ASP A 81 -4.94 24.23 7.88
N GLY A 82 -3.68 23.89 8.12
CA GLY A 82 -2.61 24.01 7.13
C GLY A 82 -2.84 23.13 5.89
N ILE A 83 -3.37 21.91 6.06
CA ILE A 83 -3.75 21.05 4.93
C ILE A 83 -4.89 21.69 4.12
N ILE A 84 -5.93 22.18 4.78
CA ILE A 84 -7.05 22.86 4.12
C ILE A 84 -6.54 24.06 3.31
N LYS A 85 -5.70 24.90 3.94
CA LYS A 85 -5.11 26.06 3.27
C LYS A 85 -4.23 25.65 2.08
N TYR A 86 -3.45 24.59 2.20
CA TYR A 86 -2.61 24.08 1.13
C TYR A 86 -3.41 23.65 -0.11
N ILE A 87 -4.58 23.03 0.10
CA ILE A 87 -5.53 22.69 -0.98
C ILE A 87 -6.14 23.98 -1.57
N GLN A 88 -6.61 24.90 -0.73
CA GLN A 88 -7.27 26.15 -1.17
C GLN A 88 -6.34 27.11 -1.93
N ASP A 89 -5.06 27.15 -1.55
CA ASP A 89 -4.05 27.98 -2.22
C ASP A 89 -3.75 27.47 -3.65
N GLY A 90 -4.29 26.31 -4.07
CA GLY A 90 -4.12 25.74 -5.41
C GLY A 90 -2.73 25.15 -5.67
N LYS A 91 -1.93 24.97 -4.61
CA LYS A 91 -0.60 24.35 -4.67
C LYS A 91 -0.67 22.83 -4.85
N CYS A 92 -1.80 22.23 -4.48
CA CYS A 92 -2.05 20.81 -4.56
C CYS A 92 -2.95 20.48 -5.76
N THR A 93 -2.41 19.73 -6.73
CA THR A 93 -3.15 19.31 -7.94
C THR A 93 -3.19 17.78 -8.10
N ASN A 94 -2.28 17.07 -7.44
CA ASN A 94 -2.14 15.62 -7.49
C ASN A 94 -2.29 15.01 -6.09
N ILE A 95 -3.52 14.73 -5.68
CA ILE A 95 -3.83 14.04 -4.43
C ILE A 95 -3.82 12.53 -4.67
N ILE A 96 -2.97 11.82 -3.93
CA ILE A 96 -3.09 10.37 -3.80
C ILE A 96 -3.85 10.07 -2.52
N THR A 97 -4.78 9.12 -2.61
CA THR A 97 -5.48 8.60 -1.42
C THR A 97 -5.13 7.15 -1.21
N MET A 98 -4.96 6.75 0.05
CA MET A 98 -4.74 5.37 0.49
C MET A 98 -5.81 5.01 1.50
N ALA A 99 -6.57 3.94 1.25
CA ALA A 99 -7.64 3.52 2.15
C ALA A 99 -7.58 2.04 2.54
N GLY A 100 -8.13 1.75 3.72
CA GLY A 100 -8.42 0.39 4.18
C GLY A 100 -9.84 0.29 4.74
N ALA A 101 -10.09 -0.78 5.49
CA ALA A 101 -11.45 -1.18 5.86
C ALA A 101 -12.23 -0.13 6.66
N GLY A 102 -11.54 0.79 7.36
CA GLY A 102 -12.16 1.86 8.15
C GLY A 102 -13.00 2.84 7.34
N ILE A 103 -12.85 2.91 6.01
CA ILE A 103 -13.74 3.73 5.17
C ILE A 103 -15.10 3.06 4.90
N SER A 104 -15.21 1.74 5.11
CA SER A 104 -16.40 0.92 4.79
C SER A 104 -17.19 0.48 6.03
N THR A 105 -16.68 0.73 7.25
CA THR A 105 -17.34 0.28 8.49
C THR A 105 -18.72 0.89 8.70
N SER A 106 -18.92 2.17 8.36
CA SER A 106 -20.23 2.83 8.44
C SER A 106 -21.23 2.36 7.36
N ALA A 107 -20.76 1.66 6.32
CA ALA A 107 -21.62 0.97 5.36
C ALA A 107 -22.14 -0.38 5.88
N GLY A 108 -21.71 -0.81 7.08
CA GLY A 108 -22.07 -2.10 7.67
C GLY A 108 -21.15 -3.25 7.26
N ILE A 109 -20.02 -2.95 6.62
CA ILE A 109 -18.99 -3.94 6.30
C ILE A 109 -17.97 -3.97 7.45
N PRO A 110 -17.88 -5.07 8.22
CA PRO A 110 -16.94 -5.14 9.32
C PRO A 110 -15.50 -5.06 8.81
N ASP A 111 -14.60 -4.48 9.60
CA ASP A 111 -13.18 -4.57 9.32
C ASP A 111 -12.66 -5.98 9.62
N PHE A 112 -11.36 -6.22 9.40
CA PHE A 112 -10.79 -7.54 9.69
C PHE A 112 -10.41 -7.71 11.16
N ARG A 113 -9.96 -6.64 11.83
CA ARG A 113 -9.11 -6.73 13.02
C ARG A 113 -9.72 -6.15 14.29
N THR A 114 -10.79 -5.37 14.23
CA THR A 114 -11.35 -4.72 15.41
C THR A 114 -11.88 -5.76 16.39
N PRO A 115 -11.44 -5.78 17.65
CA PRO A 115 -11.96 -6.73 18.64
C PRO A 115 -13.48 -6.64 18.80
N GLY A 116 -14.15 -7.79 18.87
CA GLY A 116 -15.59 -7.95 19.05
C GLY A 116 -16.47 -7.73 17.82
N THR A 117 -15.98 -7.01 16.80
CA THR A 117 -16.77 -6.69 15.59
C THR A 117 -16.09 -7.08 14.29
N GLY A 118 -14.78 -7.26 14.30
CA GLY A 118 -13.98 -7.62 13.14
C GLY A 118 -14.22 -9.05 12.67
N LEU A 119 -13.90 -9.29 11.40
CA LEU A 119 -14.11 -10.57 10.75
C LEU A 119 -13.42 -11.72 11.49
N TYR A 120 -12.16 -11.52 11.93
CA TYR A 120 -11.34 -12.57 12.56
C TYR A 120 -11.92 -13.11 13.86
N ASP A 121 -12.63 -12.29 14.65
CA ASP A 121 -13.25 -12.72 15.90
C ASP A 121 -14.49 -13.62 15.66
N ASN A 122 -15.07 -13.56 14.46
CA ASN A 122 -16.25 -14.33 14.07
C ASN A 122 -15.93 -15.63 13.30
N LEU A 123 -14.64 -15.97 13.13
CA LEU A 123 -14.21 -17.14 12.35
C LEU A 123 -14.09 -18.44 13.16
N ALA A 124 -14.32 -18.42 14.47
CA ALA A 124 -14.16 -19.59 15.34
C ALA A 124 -14.98 -20.82 14.88
N LYS A 125 -16.09 -20.61 14.17
CA LYS A 125 -16.94 -21.67 13.60
C LYS A 125 -16.29 -22.49 12.48
N TYR A 126 -15.18 -22.02 11.90
CA TYR A 126 -14.54 -22.63 10.73
C TYR A 126 -13.39 -23.59 11.06
N ASP A 127 -13.12 -23.86 12.35
CA ASP A 127 -12.05 -24.75 12.83
C ASP A 127 -10.69 -24.48 12.15
N LEU A 128 -10.31 -23.21 12.11
CA LEU A 128 -9.10 -22.75 11.45
C LEU A 128 -7.89 -22.85 12.39
N PRO A 129 -6.68 -23.15 11.87
CA PRO A 129 -5.47 -23.16 12.69
C PRO A 129 -5.12 -21.77 13.26
N ASN A 130 -5.50 -20.72 12.54
CA ASN A 130 -5.49 -19.33 12.98
C ASN A 130 -6.51 -18.54 12.12
N PRO A 131 -6.96 -17.34 12.54
CA PRO A 131 -7.96 -16.58 11.79
C PRO A 131 -7.52 -16.14 10.38
N GLN A 132 -6.21 -15.97 10.13
CA GLN A 132 -5.68 -15.55 8.83
C GLN A 132 -5.66 -16.68 7.80
N ALA A 133 -5.67 -17.94 8.25
CA ALA A 133 -5.56 -19.12 7.40
C ALA A 133 -6.65 -19.18 6.31
N ILE A 134 -7.86 -18.65 6.57
CA ILE A 134 -8.94 -18.60 5.58
C ILE A 134 -8.57 -17.77 4.33
N PHE A 135 -7.63 -16.83 4.46
CA PHE A 135 -7.10 -15.98 3.40
C PHE A 135 -5.69 -16.37 2.96
N GLU A 136 -5.18 -17.56 3.33
CA GLU A 136 -3.89 -18.06 2.86
C GLU A 136 -4.07 -18.95 1.63
N ILE A 137 -3.28 -18.71 0.56
CA ILE A 137 -3.42 -19.47 -0.70
C ILE A 137 -3.13 -20.97 -0.53
N HIS A 138 -2.20 -21.31 0.37
CA HIS A 138 -1.85 -22.70 0.65
C HIS A 138 -2.96 -23.43 1.41
N PHE A 139 -3.62 -22.76 2.35
CA PHE A 139 -4.77 -23.31 3.06
C PHE A 139 -5.94 -23.46 2.09
N PHE A 140 -6.25 -22.44 1.29
CA PHE A 140 -7.32 -22.48 0.30
C PHE A 140 -7.18 -23.62 -0.71
N ARG A 141 -5.97 -23.90 -1.21
CA ARG A 141 -5.71 -25.05 -2.09
C ARG A 141 -6.03 -26.39 -1.43
N LYS A 142 -5.83 -26.52 -0.12
CA LYS A 142 -6.09 -27.75 0.65
C LYS A 142 -7.54 -27.87 1.10
N ASN A 143 -8.10 -26.79 1.62
CA ASN A 143 -9.45 -26.71 2.15
C ASN A 143 -10.10 -25.37 1.79
N PRO A 144 -10.74 -25.26 0.61
CA PRO A 144 -11.37 -24.02 0.17
C PRO A 144 -12.75 -23.76 0.79
N ALA A 145 -13.35 -24.76 1.44
CA ALA A 145 -14.73 -24.68 1.92
C ALA A 145 -14.98 -23.54 2.93
N PRO A 146 -14.10 -23.28 3.93
CA PRO A 146 -14.28 -22.16 4.86
C PRO A 146 -14.37 -20.81 4.14
N PHE A 147 -13.50 -20.57 3.15
CA PHE A 147 -13.53 -19.33 2.39
C PHE A 147 -14.84 -19.16 1.63
N TYR A 148 -15.35 -20.20 0.97
CA TYR A 148 -16.61 -20.08 0.22
C TYR A 148 -17.84 -19.99 1.12
N ALA A 149 -17.82 -20.64 2.28
CA ALA A 149 -18.86 -20.45 3.30
C ALA A 149 -18.87 -19.01 3.80
N LEU A 150 -17.69 -18.45 4.10
CA LEU A 150 -17.55 -17.04 4.45
C LEU A 150 -17.98 -16.12 3.30
N ALA A 151 -17.56 -16.42 2.07
CA ALA A 151 -17.94 -15.64 0.90
C ALA A 151 -19.47 -15.65 0.70
N LYS A 152 -20.16 -16.78 0.97
CA LYS A 152 -21.63 -16.85 0.94
C LYS A 152 -22.27 -15.93 1.98
N GLU A 153 -21.68 -15.81 3.16
CA GLU A 153 -22.13 -14.87 4.21
C GLU A 153 -21.85 -13.41 3.85
N LEU A 154 -20.82 -13.14 3.04
CA LEU A 154 -20.41 -11.79 2.61
C LEU A 154 -21.04 -11.36 1.28
N TYR A 155 -21.43 -12.29 0.39
CA TYR A 155 -22.07 -11.97 -0.89
C TYR A 155 -23.46 -11.33 -0.66
N PRO A 156 -23.79 -10.29 -1.43
CA PRO A 156 -24.39 -9.08 -0.90
C PRO A 156 -25.79 -9.24 -0.28
N GLY A 157 -25.93 -8.63 0.89
CA GLY A 157 -26.82 -7.48 1.02
C GLY A 157 -26.25 -6.29 0.25
N VAL A 158 -27.10 -5.43 -0.30
CA VAL A 158 -26.66 -4.28 -1.10
C VAL A 158 -26.11 -3.20 -0.18
N PHE A 159 -24.80 -3.01 -0.19
CA PHE A 159 -24.12 -2.00 0.63
C PHE A 159 -24.05 -0.66 -0.11
N LYS A 160 -24.26 0.43 0.63
CA LYS A 160 -24.16 1.78 0.09
C LYS A 160 -22.79 2.38 0.42
N PRO A 161 -22.10 3.01 -0.53
CA PRO A 161 -20.86 3.72 -0.23
C PRO A 161 -21.06 4.80 0.83
N THR A 162 -20.02 5.04 1.61
CA THR A 162 -20.01 5.99 2.74
C THR A 162 -19.72 7.43 2.27
N PRO A 163 -19.99 8.46 3.08
CA PRO A 163 -19.51 9.83 2.82
C PRO A 163 -18.02 9.91 2.47
N CYS A 164 -17.17 9.08 3.09
CA CYS A 164 -15.75 8.98 2.72
C CYS A 164 -15.56 8.59 1.24
N HIS A 165 -16.29 7.59 0.74
CA HIS A 165 -16.21 7.18 -0.67
C HIS A 165 -16.65 8.30 -1.62
N TYR A 166 -17.73 9.02 -1.29
CA TYR A 166 -18.18 10.15 -2.11
C TYR A 166 -17.24 11.36 -2.05
N PHE A 167 -16.51 11.56 -0.95
CA PHE A 167 -15.43 12.55 -0.91
C PHE A 167 -14.32 12.21 -1.91
N LEU A 168 -13.93 10.93 -2.03
CA LEU A 168 -12.97 10.49 -3.05
C LEU A 168 -13.50 10.73 -4.47
N ARG A 169 -14.80 10.50 -4.70
CA ARG A 169 -15.47 10.85 -5.96
C ARG A 169 -15.43 12.35 -6.23
N LEU A 170 -15.66 13.20 -5.22
CA LEU A 170 -15.53 14.66 -5.37
C LEU A 170 -14.10 15.10 -5.68
N LEU A 171 -13.07 14.48 -5.08
CA LEU A 171 -11.68 14.76 -5.44
C LEU A 171 -11.43 14.48 -6.93
N HIS A 172 -12.01 13.40 -7.46
CA HIS A 172 -11.95 13.10 -8.88
C HIS A 172 -12.69 14.14 -9.73
N GLU A 173 -13.93 14.48 -9.39
CA GLU A 173 -14.75 15.45 -10.15
C GLU A 173 -14.13 16.85 -10.15
N LYS A 174 -13.42 17.21 -9.09
CA LYS A 174 -12.66 18.46 -8.97
C LYS A 174 -11.27 18.39 -9.59
N LYS A 175 -10.90 17.27 -10.22
CA LYS A 175 -9.63 17.03 -10.92
C LYS A 175 -8.41 17.13 -10.00
N LEU A 176 -8.58 16.79 -8.72
CA LEU A 176 -7.51 16.76 -7.72
C LEU A 176 -7.02 15.34 -7.47
N LEU A 177 -7.85 14.31 -7.67
CA LEU A 177 -7.46 12.92 -7.46
C LEU A 177 -6.51 12.45 -8.56
N LEU A 178 -5.25 12.16 -8.21
CA LEU A 178 -4.29 11.49 -9.08
C LEU A 178 -4.55 9.98 -9.13
N ARG A 179 -4.74 9.36 -7.95
CA ARG A 179 -5.05 7.94 -7.80
C ARG A 179 -5.62 7.63 -6.42
N HIS A 180 -6.49 6.63 -6.38
CA HIS A 180 -6.95 5.99 -5.14
C HIS A 180 -6.38 4.57 -5.04
N TYR A 181 -5.63 4.31 -3.97
CA TYR A 181 -5.11 3.00 -3.61
C TYR A 181 -5.96 2.44 -2.47
N THR A 182 -6.57 1.27 -2.68
CA THR A 182 -7.44 0.65 -1.66
C THR A 182 -6.94 -0.75 -1.30
N GLN A 183 -7.00 -1.06 -0.01
CA GLN A 183 -6.85 -2.42 0.52
C GLN A 183 -8.17 -3.19 0.52
N ASN A 184 -9.29 -2.50 0.28
CA ASN A 184 -10.61 -3.08 0.33
C ASN A 184 -10.87 -3.89 -0.94
N ILE A 185 -11.78 -4.84 -0.79
CA ILE A 185 -12.23 -5.76 -1.84
C ILE A 185 -13.76 -5.65 -2.04
N ASP A 186 -14.42 -4.78 -1.29
CA ASP A 186 -15.89 -4.61 -1.25
C ASP A 186 -16.47 -3.90 -2.49
N THR A 187 -15.61 -3.27 -3.31
CA THR A 187 -15.94 -2.56 -4.55
C THR A 187 -16.77 -1.28 -4.38
N LEU A 188 -16.93 -0.77 -3.15
CA LEU A 188 -17.72 0.44 -2.89
C LEU A 188 -17.16 1.69 -3.57
N GLU A 189 -15.87 1.71 -3.90
CA GLU A 189 -15.26 2.77 -4.71
C GLU A 189 -15.87 2.83 -6.12
N ARG A 190 -16.12 1.67 -6.73
CA ARG A 190 -16.76 1.56 -8.06
C ARG A 190 -18.24 1.93 -7.97
N VAL A 191 -18.92 1.49 -6.92
CA VAL A 191 -20.34 1.83 -6.66
C VAL A 191 -20.50 3.33 -6.39
N ALA A 192 -19.53 3.98 -5.74
CA ALA A 192 -19.49 5.44 -5.57
C ALA A 192 -19.21 6.19 -6.88
N GLY A 193 -19.02 5.47 -7.99
CA GLY A 193 -18.79 6.01 -9.31
C GLY A 193 -17.35 6.46 -9.56
N ILE A 194 -16.37 6.09 -8.73
CA ILE A 194 -14.97 6.42 -9.02
C ILE A 194 -14.52 5.64 -10.27
N PRO A 195 -13.98 6.28 -11.31
CA PRO A 195 -13.60 5.56 -12.52
C PRO A 195 -12.52 4.52 -12.26
N GLU A 196 -12.61 3.36 -12.92
CA GLU A 196 -11.70 2.24 -12.72
C GLU A 196 -10.24 2.62 -12.93
N GLU A 197 -9.95 3.50 -13.89
CA GLU A 197 -8.60 3.97 -14.15
C GLU A 197 -8.02 4.74 -12.95
N MET A 198 -8.86 5.34 -12.09
CA MET A 198 -8.43 6.04 -10.87
C MET A 198 -8.18 5.10 -9.71
N ILE A 199 -8.64 3.85 -9.77
CA ILE A 199 -8.57 2.89 -8.67
C ILE A 199 -7.38 1.93 -8.87
N VAL A 200 -6.68 1.66 -7.77
CA VAL A 200 -5.71 0.57 -7.63
C VAL A 200 -6.14 -0.28 -6.43
N GLU A 201 -6.82 -1.39 -6.74
CA GLU A 201 -7.22 -2.43 -5.79
C GLU A 201 -5.98 -3.26 -5.41
N ALA A 202 -5.27 -2.86 -4.35
CA ALA A 202 -4.00 -3.46 -3.95
C ALA A 202 -4.16 -4.93 -3.52
N HIS A 203 -5.29 -5.25 -2.91
CA HIS A 203 -5.66 -6.61 -2.50
C HIS A 203 -6.65 -7.26 -3.46
N GLY A 204 -6.73 -6.77 -4.70
CA GLY A 204 -7.58 -7.34 -5.72
C GLY A 204 -9.06 -7.05 -5.52
N THR A 205 -9.93 -7.83 -6.18
CA THR A 205 -11.35 -7.49 -6.30
C THR A 205 -12.25 -8.72 -6.36
N PHE A 206 -13.50 -8.58 -5.90
CA PHE A 206 -14.55 -9.58 -6.12
C PHE A 206 -15.24 -9.44 -7.48
N ALA A 207 -14.94 -8.39 -8.26
CA ALA A 207 -15.58 -8.14 -9.56
C ALA A 207 -15.26 -9.21 -10.61
N THR A 208 -14.12 -9.88 -10.51
CA THR A 208 -13.69 -10.93 -11.43
C THR A 208 -13.10 -12.12 -10.67
N ALA A 209 -13.00 -13.27 -11.34
CA ALA A 209 -12.42 -14.48 -10.78
C ALA A 209 -11.60 -15.23 -11.81
N HIS A 210 -10.60 -15.99 -11.35
CA HIS A 210 -9.77 -16.82 -12.20
C HIS A 210 -9.56 -18.21 -11.62
N CYS A 211 -9.41 -19.20 -12.51
CA CYS A 211 -8.83 -20.48 -12.12
C CYS A 211 -7.39 -20.26 -11.61
N ILE A 212 -7.09 -20.78 -10.42
CA ILE A 212 -5.78 -20.61 -9.79
C ILE A 212 -4.65 -21.40 -10.48
N ASP A 213 -4.98 -22.30 -11.41
CA ASP A 213 -4.02 -23.13 -12.14
C ASP A 213 -3.85 -22.69 -13.60
N CYS A 214 -4.95 -22.63 -14.38
CA CYS A 214 -4.88 -22.29 -15.81
C CYS A 214 -5.17 -20.82 -16.13
N ARG A 215 -5.53 -19.99 -15.13
CA ARG A 215 -5.85 -18.57 -15.30
C ARG A 215 -6.99 -18.28 -16.28
N LYS A 216 -7.90 -19.24 -16.50
CA LYS A 216 -9.17 -18.96 -17.19
C LYS A 216 -10.02 -18.02 -16.35
N GLN A 217 -10.54 -16.95 -16.95
CA GLN A 217 -11.40 -15.96 -16.28
C GLN A 217 -12.85 -16.47 -16.16
N PHE A 218 -13.51 -16.07 -15.07
CA PHE A 218 -14.90 -16.30 -14.73
C PHE A 218 -15.52 -14.99 -14.22
N SER A 219 -16.83 -14.80 -14.42
CA SER A 219 -17.54 -13.63 -13.90
C SER A 219 -17.89 -13.80 -12.42
N GLN A 220 -18.13 -12.68 -11.74
CA GLN A 220 -18.59 -12.68 -10.35
C GLN A 220 -19.91 -13.46 -10.20
N GLU A 221 -20.84 -13.29 -11.13
CA GLU A 221 -22.15 -13.97 -11.12
C GLU A 221 -21.99 -15.49 -11.18
N TRP A 222 -21.07 -15.97 -12.03
CA TRP A 222 -20.81 -17.41 -12.12
C TRP A 222 -20.25 -17.98 -10.81
N VAL A 223 -19.34 -17.26 -10.15
CA VAL A 223 -18.81 -17.68 -8.84
C VAL A 223 -19.91 -17.63 -7.79
N LYS A 224 -20.71 -16.56 -7.79
CA LYS A 224 -21.86 -16.38 -6.89
C LYS A 224 -22.83 -17.55 -7.02
N ASP A 225 -23.26 -17.89 -8.22
CA ASP A 225 -24.20 -19.00 -8.45
C ASP A 225 -23.69 -20.32 -7.86
N LYS A 226 -22.39 -20.61 -8.02
CA LYS A 226 -21.75 -21.79 -7.44
C LYS A 226 -21.72 -21.74 -5.92
N VAL A 227 -21.29 -20.63 -5.35
CA VAL A 227 -21.23 -20.43 -3.89
C VAL A 227 -22.62 -20.55 -3.26
N PHE A 228 -23.65 -19.96 -3.86
CA PHE A 228 -25.03 -20.03 -3.34
C PHE A 228 -25.63 -21.43 -3.44
N ALA A 229 -25.24 -22.22 -4.44
CA ALA A 229 -25.59 -23.63 -4.57
C ALA A 229 -24.81 -24.56 -3.62
N ASP A 230 -23.99 -24.02 -2.70
CA ASP A 230 -23.09 -24.78 -1.83
C ASP A 230 -22.09 -25.65 -2.62
N GLU A 231 -21.77 -25.23 -3.85
CA GLU A 231 -20.79 -25.88 -4.71
C GLU A 231 -19.44 -25.14 -4.63
N ILE A 232 -18.35 -25.90 -4.53
CA ILE A 232 -17.00 -25.33 -4.65
C ILE A 232 -16.73 -24.97 -6.13
N PRO A 233 -16.51 -23.68 -6.46
CA PRO A 233 -16.21 -23.26 -7.82
C PRO A 233 -14.96 -23.95 -8.39
N LYS A 234 -15.15 -24.68 -9.49
CA LYS A 234 -14.09 -25.40 -10.23
C LYS A 234 -14.07 -25.01 -11.70
N CYS A 235 -12.86 -25.02 -12.27
CA CYS A 235 -12.62 -24.60 -13.63
C CYS A 235 -13.39 -25.48 -14.62
N THR A 236 -14.10 -24.84 -15.54
CA THR A 236 -14.88 -25.51 -16.60
C THR A 236 -14.01 -26.06 -17.73
N ASP A 237 -12.70 -25.80 -17.73
CA ASP A 237 -11.78 -26.46 -18.65
C ASP A 237 -11.58 -27.92 -18.24
N LYS A 238 -11.96 -28.83 -19.15
CA LYS A 238 -11.88 -30.29 -18.98
C LYS A 238 -10.46 -30.79 -18.69
N LYS A 239 -9.41 -30.05 -19.10
CA LYS A 239 -8.01 -30.43 -18.86
C LYS A 239 -7.46 -29.88 -17.54
N CYS A 240 -8.20 -29.02 -16.84
CA CYS A 240 -7.73 -28.35 -15.63
C CYS A 240 -8.46 -28.83 -14.38
N GLY A 241 -9.77 -28.59 -14.28
CA GLY A 241 -10.55 -28.92 -13.08
C GLY A 241 -10.13 -28.22 -11.77
N GLY A 242 -9.21 -27.25 -11.83
CA GLY A 242 -8.67 -26.51 -10.69
C GLY A 242 -9.68 -25.59 -10.01
N LEU A 243 -9.35 -25.05 -8.84
CA LEU A 243 -10.23 -24.13 -8.10
C LEU A 243 -10.36 -22.78 -8.81
N VAL A 244 -11.55 -22.17 -8.77
CA VAL A 244 -11.80 -20.82 -9.30
C VAL A 244 -11.96 -19.84 -8.15
N LYS A 245 -10.98 -18.96 -7.96
CA LYS A 245 -10.96 -18.00 -6.86
C LYS A 245 -11.34 -16.60 -7.38
N PRO A 246 -12.10 -15.79 -6.63
CA PRO A 246 -12.17 -14.36 -6.87
C PRO A 246 -10.77 -13.74 -6.95
N ASP A 247 -10.62 -12.66 -7.70
CA ASP A 247 -9.34 -11.98 -7.94
C ASP A 247 -8.88 -11.12 -6.75
N ILE A 248 -9.20 -11.55 -5.53
CA ILE A 248 -8.70 -11.02 -4.28
C ILE A 248 -7.32 -11.62 -3.97
N VAL A 249 -6.41 -10.86 -3.38
CA VAL A 249 -5.04 -11.32 -3.10
C VAL A 249 -5.02 -12.02 -1.76
N PHE A 250 -4.72 -13.33 -1.77
CA PHE A 250 -4.51 -14.10 -0.55
C PHE A 250 -3.09 -13.91 -0.01
N PHE A 251 -2.90 -14.15 1.28
CA PHE A 251 -1.57 -14.27 1.87
C PHE A 251 -0.78 -15.36 1.13
N GLY A 252 0.44 -15.00 0.73
CA GLY A 252 1.32 -15.83 -0.11
C GLY A 252 1.15 -15.61 -1.62
N GLU A 253 0.21 -14.77 -2.07
CA GLU A 253 0.12 -14.34 -3.47
C GLU A 253 0.85 -13.02 -3.72
N ASN A 254 1.28 -12.81 -4.96
CA ASN A 254 1.82 -11.52 -5.40
C ASN A 254 0.69 -10.49 -5.54
N LEU A 255 0.97 -9.23 -5.18
CA LEU A 255 0.06 -8.12 -5.47
C LEU A 255 -0.08 -7.92 -7.00
N PRO A 256 -1.19 -7.30 -7.46
CA PRO A 256 -1.41 -7.08 -8.89
C PRO A 256 -0.31 -6.23 -9.51
N PHE A 257 0.08 -6.51 -10.75
CA PHE A 257 1.08 -5.72 -11.47
C PHE A 257 0.71 -4.22 -11.56
N ARG A 258 -0.59 -3.92 -11.64
CA ARG A 258 -1.12 -2.55 -11.61
C ARG A 258 -0.69 -1.81 -10.34
N PHE A 259 -0.68 -2.46 -9.18
CA PHE A 259 -0.22 -1.86 -7.92
C PHE A 259 1.24 -1.40 -8.02
N LEU A 260 2.13 -2.27 -8.50
CA LEU A 260 3.55 -1.94 -8.65
C LEU A 260 3.77 -0.84 -9.69
N SER A 261 3.21 -1.01 -10.89
CA SER A 261 3.40 -0.07 -12.01
C SER A 261 2.82 1.31 -11.74
N CYS A 262 1.61 1.41 -11.16
CA CYS A 262 1.03 2.69 -10.77
C CYS A 262 1.82 3.32 -9.62
N SER A 263 2.20 2.55 -8.59
CA SER A 263 2.89 3.14 -7.43
C SER A 263 4.24 3.79 -7.80
N MET A 264 5.00 3.18 -8.71
CA MET A 264 6.26 3.76 -9.21
C MET A 264 6.05 5.05 -10.02
N LYS A 265 4.90 5.18 -10.70
CA LYS A 265 4.59 6.33 -11.57
C LYS A 265 3.92 7.48 -10.83
N ASP A 266 3.03 7.16 -9.89
CA ASP A 266 2.12 8.12 -9.26
C ASP A 266 2.78 8.80 -8.05
N PHE A 267 3.39 8.05 -7.13
CA PHE A 267 3.89 8.59 -5.85
C PHE A 267 4.94 9.71 -5.99
N PRO A 268 5.89 9.66 -6.96
CA PRO A 268 6.82 10.77 -7.18
C PRO A 268 6.17 12.09 -7.61
N LYS A 269 4.89 12.08 -8.01
CA LYS A 269 4.11 13.25 -8.45
C LYS A 269 3.08 13.70 -7.40
N CYS A 270 3.08 13.08 -6.24
CA CYS A 270 2.09 13.32 -5.20
C CYS A 270 2.32 14.68 -4.53
N ASP A 271 1.34 15.57 -4.62
CA ASP A 271 1.39 16.89 -3.96
C ASP A 271 0.85 16.81 -2.53
N LEU A 272 -0.05 15.85 -2.25
CA LEU A 272 -0.64 15.57 -0.94
C LEU A 272 -1.07 14.10 -0.87
N LEU A 273 -0.66 13.41 0.19
CA LEU A 273 -1.13 12.06 0.48
C LEU A 273 -2.21 12.10 1.56
N ILE A 274 -3.38 11.52 1.29
CA ILE A 274 -4.44 11.36 2.30
C ILE A 274 -4.62 9.87 2.60
N ILE A 275 -4.37 9.47 3.84
CA ILE A 275 -4.50 8.10 4.33
C ILE A 275 -5.76 8.01 5.17
N LEU A 276 -6.64 7.04 4.89
CA LEU A 276 -7.99 6.94 5.43
C LEU A 276 -8.25 5.53 5.94
N GLY A 277 -8.60 5.37 7.22
CA GLY A 277 -9.22 4.15 7.71
C GLY A 277 -8.38 2.87 7.56
N THR A 278 -7.06 2.97 7.69
CA THR A 278 -6.15 1.82 7.62
C THR A 278 -5.13 1.88 8.75
N SER A 279 -4.89 0.76 9.42
CA SER A 279 -3.84 0.65 10.45
C SER A 279 -2.42 0.57 9.88
N LEU A 280 -2.27 0.52 8.54
CA LEU A 280 -0.98 0.36 7.86
C LEU A 280 -0.14 -0.84 8.35
N ALA A 281 -0.80 -1.91 8.79
CA ALA A 281 -0.12 -3.12 9.29
C ALA A 281 0.32 -4.10 8.19
N VAL A 282 -0.12 -3.92 6.94
CA VAL A 282 0.08 -4.89 5.85
C VAL A 282 1.04 -4.35 4.80
N GLN A 283 2.16 -5.05 4.62
CA GLN A 283 3.12 -4.78 3.55
C GLN A 283 2.71 -5.48 2.23
N PRO A 284 3.07 -4.93 1.06
CA PRO A 284 3.85 -3.71 0.85
C PRO A 284 3.02 -2.41 0.87
N PHE A 285 1.70 -2.48 1.09
CA PHE A 285 0.81 -1.31 1.05
C PHE A 285 1.23 -0.22 2.04
N ALA A 286 1.56 -0.62 3.27
CA ALA A 286 1.99 0.30 4.32
C ALA A 286 3.22 1.13 3.93
N SER A 287 4.19 0.53 3.24
CA SER A 287 5.42 1.23 2.79
C SER A 287 5.20 2.33 1.74
N LEU A 288 4.01 2.40 1.14
CA LEU A 288 3.72 3.43 0.13
C LEU A 288 3.76 4.85 0.70
N ILE A 289 3.50 5.02 2.01
CA ILE A 289 3.52 6.34 2.66
C ILE A 289 4.88 7.03 2.58
N ASP A 290 5.94 6.27 2.36
CA ASP A 290 7.33 6.75 2.28
C ASP A 290 7.82 6.86 0.84
N ARG A 291 6.96 6.62 -0.16
CA ARG A 291 7.30 6.78 -1.59
C ARG A 291 6.97 8.16 -2.16
N VAL A 292 6.29 9.02 -1.38
CA VAL A 292 6.07 10.41 -1.75
C VAL A 292 7.35 11.23 -1.54
N PRO A 293 7.58 12.32 -2.29
CA PRO A 293 8.69 13.24 -2.05
C PRO A 293 8.79 13.67 -0.58
N ASP A 294 10.00 13.94 -0.08
CA ASP A 294 10.23 14.32 1.32
C ASP A 294 9.46 15.58 1.74
N THR A 295 9.15 16.48 0.82
CA THR A 295 8.38 17.69 1.11
C THR A 295 6.86 17.49 1.10
N THR A 296 6.35 16.37 0.56
CA THR A 296 4.92 16.14 0.36
C THR A 296 4.17 16.00 1.69
N PRO A 297 3.18 16.86 1.98
CA PRO A 297 2.33 16.71 3.16
C PRO A 297 1.56 15.39 3.17
N ARG A 298 1.36 14.83 4.36
CA ARG A 298 0.58 13.60 4.56
C ARG A 298 -0.48 13.83 5.64
N LEU A 299 -1.75 13.66 5.27
CA LEU A 299 -2.88 13.71 6.19
C LEU A 299 -3.34 12.28 6.49
N TYR A 300 -3.35 11.90 7.76
CA TYR A 300 -3.85 10.61 8.22
C TYR A 300 -5.14 10.80 9.02
N ILE A 301 -6.26 10.32 8.49
CA ILE A 301 -7.58 10.36 9.11
C ILE A 301 -7.92 8.94 9.56
N ASN A 302 -7.87 8.72 10.88
CA ASN A 302 -8.17 7.43 11.46
C ASN A 302 -8.57 7.57 12.93
N LEU A 303 -9.18 6.52 13.50
CA LEU A 303 -9.53 6.50 14.92
C LEU A 303 -8.30 6.52 15.84
N GLU A 304 -7.22 5.88 15.37
CA GLU A 304 -5.98 5.69 16.10
C GLU A 304 -4.77 5.96 15.19
N LYS A 305 -3.65 6.37 15.79
CA LYS A 305 -2.39 6.49 15.07
C LYS A 305 -1.87 5.10 14.67
N SER A 306 -0.97 5.05 13.69
CA SER A 306 -0.38 3.79 13.26
C SER A 306 0.64 3.32 14.30
N GLU A 307 0.68 2.02 14.59
CA GLU A 307 1.75 1.45 15.44
C GLU A 307 3.15 1.62 14.82
N SER A 308 3.22 1.94 13.52
CA SER A 308 4.47 2.27 12.81
C SER A 308 5.01 3.69 13.11
N ASP A 309 4.47 4.37 14.12
CA ASP A 309 4.90 5.70 14.60
C ASP A 309 6.32 5.72 15.18
N ALA A 310 6.98 4.57 15.31
CA ALA A 310 8.40 4.54 15.63
C ALA A 310 9.21 4.94 14.39
N SER A 311 9.59 6.22 14.32
CA SER A 311 10.80 6.70 13.66
C SER A 311 12.02 5.95 14.22
N ASN A 312 12.14 4.67 13.91
CA ASN A 312 13.33 3.90 14.20
C ASN A 312 14.38 4.46 13.25
N LEU A 313 15.28 5.27 13.81
CA LEU A 313 16.49 5.73 13.15
C LEU A 313 17.22 4.57 12.46
N LEU A 314 17.15 3.37 13.06
CA LEU A 314 17.64 2.11 12.49
C LEU A 314 16.92 1.71 11.18
N SER A 315 15.60 1.89 11.08
CA SER A 315 14.83 1.66 9.86
C SER A 315 15.28 2.63 8.76
N LYS A 316 15.36 3.94 9.06
CA LYS A 316 15.87 4.96 8.13
C LYS A 316 17.31 4.67 7.67
N LEU A 317 18.20 4.28 8.58
CA LEU A 317 19.60 3.94 8.29
C LEU A 317 19.75 2.68 7.43
N MET A 318 18.82 1.73 7.53
CA MET A 318 18.81 0.48 6.75
C MET A 318 18.02 0.61 5.43
N GLY A 319 17.71 1.84 4.98
CA GLY A 319 16.94 2.08 3.76
C GLY A 319 15.44 1.79 3.88
N GLY A 320 14.94 1.56 5.10
CA GLY A 320 13.53 1.53 5.42
C GLY A 320 12.94 2.93 5.49
N GLY A 321 11.65 3.04 5.14
CA GLY A 321 10.92 4.30 5.14
C GLY A 321 10.86 4.96 6.51
N GLY A 322 10.62 6.28 6.51
CA GLY A 322 10.73 7.13 7.69
C GLY A 322 9.58 7.05 8.68
N GLY A 323 8.47 6.42 8.30
CA GLY A 323 7.24 6.42 9.10
C GLY A 323 6.63 7.82 9.21
N PHE A 324 5.63 7.97 10.07
CA PHE A 324 5.06 9.28 10.40
C PHE A 324 5.82 9.98 11.53
N ASP A 325 5.79 11.30 11.54
CA ASP A 325 6.18 12.15 12.65
C ASP A 325 5.09 13.18 12.98
N PHE A 326 4.19 12.82 13.88
CA PHE A 326 3.07 13.67 14.29
C PHE A 326 3.39 14.61 15.46
N GLU A 327 4.43 14.32 16.24
CA GLU A 327 4.62 14.88 17.58
C GLU A 327 5.98 15.55 17.80
N SER A 328 7.02 15.26 17.01
CA SER A 328 8.33 15.85 17.28
C SER A 328 8.34 17.36 17.06
N ASP A 329 9.23 18.05 17.76
CA ASP A 329 9.49 19.49 17.55
C ASP A 329 10.01 19.80 16.13
N SER A 330 10.47 18.77 15.41
CA SER A 330 10.96 18.85 14.04
C SER A 330 9.92 18.47 12.98
N LYS A 331 8.67 18.17 13.37
CA LYS A 331 7.62 17.81 12.41
C LYS A 331 7.37 18.93 11.42
N TYR A 332 7.17 18.56 10.16
CA TYR A 332 7.06 19.54 9.08
C TYR A 332 5.99 19.19 8.03
N ARG A 333 5.47 17.96 7.99
CA ARG A 333 4.58 17.53 6.90
C ARG A 333 3.44 16.58 7.28
N ASP A 334 3.51 15.93 8.45
CA ASP A 334 2.57 14.88 8.83
C ASP A 334 1.50 15.42 9.77
N VAL A 335 0.24 15.16 9.44
CA VAL A 335 -0.92 15.61 10.19
C VAL A 335 -1.80 14.42 10.50
N PHE A 336 -2.08 14.19 11.78
CA PHE A 336 -3.06 13.22 12.23
C PHE A 336 -4.37 13.93 12.57
N TRP A 337 -5.48 13.44 12.02
CA TRP A 337 -6.83 13.85 12.39
C TRP A 337 -7.53 12.65 13.01
N GLN A 338 -7.88 12.78 14.29
CA GLN A 338 -8.47 11.69 15.05
C GLN A 338 -10.00 11.68 14.92
N GLY A 339 -10.54 10.61 14.36
CA GLY A 339 -11.98 10.40 14.27
C GLY A 339 -12.37 9.42 13.18
N THR A 340 -13.66 9.35 12.87
CA THR A 340 -14.15 8.49 11.78
C THR A 340 -13.76 9.06 10.42
N CYS A 341 -13.63 8.19 9.41
CA CYS A 341 -13.31 8.64 8.06
C CYS A 341 -14.42 9.53 7.48
N ASP A 342 -15.68 9.25 7.81
CA ASP A 342 -16.82 10.06 7.38
C ASP A 342 -16.77 11.46 7.97
N ASP A 343 -16.56 11.58 9.29
CA ASP A 343 -16.47 12.89 9.95
C ASP A 343 -15.28 13.70 9.41
N GLY A 344 -14.12 13.06 9.20
CA GLY A 344 -12.94 13.70 8.66
C GLY A 344 -13.15 14.21 7.22
N CYS A 345 -13.80 13.42 6.38
CA CYS A 345 -14.11 13.79 4.99
C CYS A 345 -15.24 14.83 4.88
N VAL A 346 -16.25 14.76 5.76
CA VAL A 346 -17.30 15.78 5.87
C VAL A 346 -16.71 17.10 6.35
N SER A 347 -15.82 17.06 7.35
CA SER A 347 -15.09 18.24 7.83
C SER A 347 -14.21 18.84 6.72
N LEU A 348 -13.44 18.02 5.98
CA LEU A 348 -12.65 18.50 4.84
C LEU A 348 -13.57 19.18 3.82
N SER A 349 -14.67 18.53 3.47
CA SER A 349 -15.64 19.07 2.51
C SER A 349 -16.27 20.36 3.02
N GLU A 350 -16.58 20.50 4.30
CA GLU A 350 -17.09 21.73 4.89
C GLU A 350 -16.09 22.88 4.75
N ARG A 351 -14.85 22.63 5.17
CA ARG A 351 -13.78 23.63 5.19
C ARG A 351 -13.32 24.03 3.79
N LEU A 352 -13.50 23.15 2.80
CA LEU A 352 -13.24 23.41 1.38
C LEU A 352 -14.45 24.00 0.64
N GLY A 353 -15.61 24.12 1.29
CA GLY A 353 -16.84 24.64 0.69
C GLY A 353 -17.62 23.64 -0.18
N TRP A 354 -17.33 22.34 -0.05
CA TRP A 354 -17.89 21.23 -0.83
C TRP A 354 -18.98 20.43 -0.10
N LYS A 355 -19.29 20.74 1.17
CA LYS A 355 -20.26 19.98 1.98
C LYS A 355 -21.63 19.83 1.32
N ALA A 356 -22.14 20.88 0.68
CA ALA A 356 -23.41 20.82 -0.02
C ALA A 356 -23.36 19.86 -1.23
N GLU A 357 -22.25 19.86 -1.98
CA GLU A 357 -22.02 18.94 -3.10
C GLU A 357 -21.91 17.50 -2.59
N LEU A 358 -21.18 17.26 -1.51
CA LEU A 358 -21.02 15.93 -0.90
C LEU A 358 -22.37 15.36 -0.44
N ASN A 359 -23.16 16.17 0.28
CA ASN A 359 -24.47 15.75 0.76
C ASN A 359 -25.42 15.45 -0.39
N LYS A 360 -25.43 16.30 -1.43
CA LYS A 360 -26.24 16.09 -2.62
C LYS A 360 -25.86 14.79 -3.32
N LEU A 361 -24.57 14.58 -3.59
CA LEU A 361 -24.05 13.38 -4.25
C LEU A 361 -24.43 12.12 -3.47
N THR A 362 -24.22 12.13 -2.15
CA THR A 362 -24.55 11.01 -1.26
C THR A 362 -26.05 10.66 -1.33
N LEU A 363 -26.92 11.66 -1.20
CA LEU A 363 -28.38 11.45 -1.23
C LEU A 363 -28.86 10.96 -2.60
N GLU A 364 -28.34 11.53 -3.70
CA GLU A 364 -28.73 11.15 -5.05
C GLU A 364 -28.31 9.72 -5.39
N GLU A 365 -27.07 9.33 -5.09
CA GLU A 365 -26.58 7.97 -5.35
C GLU A 365 -27.26 6.93 -4.44
N HIS A 366 -27.44 7.22 -3.14
CA HIS A 366 -28.19 6.33 -2.25
C HIS A 366 -29.62 6.09 -2.74
N ALA A 367 -30.28 7.15 -3.23
CA ALA A 367 -31.63 7.03 -3.79
C ALA A 367 -31.67 6.25 -5.11
N LYS A 368 -30.60 6.25 -5.91
CA LYS A 368 -30.49 5.38 -7.10
C LYS A 368 -30.33 3.93 -6.68
N ILE A 369 -29.41 3.65 -5.75
CA ILE A 369 -29.20 2.30 -5.21
C ILE A 369 -30.50 1.74 -4.61
N ASP A 370 -31.25 2.53 -3.82
CA ASP A 370 -32.54 2.11 -3.27
C ASP A 370 -33.58 1.74 -4.33
N LYS A 371 -33.59 2.46 -5.46
CA LYS A 371 -34.48 2.16 -6.58
C LYS A 371 -34.09 0.90 -7.34
N GLU A 372 -32.80 0.59 -7.42
CA GLU A 372 -32.30 -0.64 -8.05
C GLU A 372 -32.56 -1.87 -7.17
N ILE A 373 -32.51 -1.72 -5.83
CA ILE A 373 -32.86 -2.79 -4.88
C ILE A 373 -34.37 -3.05 -4.84
N GLY A 374 -35.18 -1.99 -4.97
CA GLY A 374 -36.64 -2.07 -4.92
C GLY A 374 -37.31 -2.57 -6.20
N GLN A 375 -36.54 -2.85 -7.26
CA GLN A 375 -36.95 -3.48 -8.52
C GLN A 375 -36.66 -4.97 -8.48
#